data_AF-A0A927PQP6-F1
#
_entry.id   AF-A0A927PQP6-F1
#
_cell.length_a   1.000
_cell.length_b   1.000
_cell.length_c   1.000
_cell.angle_alpha   90.00
_cell.angle_beta   90.00
_cell.angle_gamma   90.00
#
_symmetry.space_group_name_H-M   'P 1'
#
loop_
_entity.id
_entity.type
_entity.pdbx_description
1 polymer ?
#
loop_
_entity_poly.entity_id
_entity_poly.type
_entity_poly.pdbx_seq_one_letter_code
_entity_poly.pdbx_strand_id
1 'polypeptide(L)'
;MRGLFFTVIGAALLIAAVIATIGVQRFRDAAARADGVVERLNAGGSHPQIRFTTTAGDVVSYAQGGLIFGYRAGDRVRVMYRPDRPQATARLDQFGAMWAMPLLLGLLGAGFPIGGMLHFLATRAR
;
A
#
# COMPACT_ATOMS: atom_id res chain seq x y z
N MET A 1 -3.13 8.44 -33.52
CA MET A 1 -4.20 8.09 -32.57
C MET A 1 -3.75 7.17 -31.43
N ARG A 2 -2.91 6.14 -31.69
CA ARG A 2 -2.48 5.17 -30.66
C ARG A 2 -1.65 5.76 -29.50
N GLY A 3 -0.75 6.71 -29.77
CA GLY A 3 0.10 7.32 -28.73
C GLY A 3 -0.68 8.12 -27.68
N LEU A 4 -1.70 8.89 -28.10
CA LEU A 4 -2.53 9.70 -27.19
C LEU A 4 -3.27 8.83 -26.16
N PHE A 5 -3.77 7.68 -26.58
CA PHE A 5 -4.47 6.74 -25.70
C PHE A 5 -3.58 6.24 -24.55
N PHE A 6 -2.34 5.82 -24.87
CA PHE A 6 -1.39 5.37 -23.87
C PHE A 6 -0.96 6.50 -22.92
N THR A 7 -0.80 7.72 -23.43
CA THR A 7 -0.49 8.89 -22.59
C THR A 7 -1.63 9.20 -21.62
N VAL A 8 -2.89 9.16 -22.06
CA VAL A 8 -4.06 9.39 -21.20
C VAL A 8 -4.16 8.31 -20.11
N ILE A 9 -3.96 7.04 -20.46
CA ILE A 9 -3.96 5.94 -19.47
C ILE A 9 -2.82 6.11 -18.47
N GLY A 10 -1.61 6.40 -18.94
CA GLY A 10 -0.45 6.64 -18.07
C GLY A 10 -0.72 7.79 -17.09
N ALA A 11 -1.25 8.92 -17.58
CA ALA A 11 -1.62 10.05 -16.75
C ALA A 11 -2.70 9.69 -15.71
N ALA A 12 -3.74 8.94 -16.09
CA ALA A 12 -4.76 8.48 -15.17
C ALA A 12 -4.19 7.57 -14.06
N LEU A 13 -3.29 6.65 -14.40
CA LEU A 13 -2.60 5.78 -13.44
C LEU A 13 -1.71 6.58 -12.48
N LEU A 14 -0.99 7.60 -12.99
CA LEU A 14 -0.18 8.49 -12.15
C LEU A 14 -1.05 9.31 -11.19
N ILE A 15 -2.18 9.85 -11.66
CA ILE A 15 -3.15 10.54 -10.79
C ILE A 15 -3.65 9.59 -9.70
N ALA A 16 -4.00 8.34 -10.05
CA ALA A 16 -4.40 7.33 -9.07
C ALA A 16 -3.28 7.02 -8.06
N ALA A 17 -2.02 6.95 -8.50
CA ALA A 17 -0.87 6.77 -7.62
C ALA A 17 -0.71 7.93 -6.62
N VAL A 18 -0.91 9.17 -7.08
CA VAL A 18 -0.87 10.38 -6.22
C VAL A 18 -2.01 10.32 -5.19
N ILE A 19 -3.24 10.01 -5.62
CA ILE A 19 -4.40 9.90 -4.72
C ILE A 19 -4.14 8.80 -3.66
N ALA A 20 -3.65 7.63 -4.08
CA ALA A 20 -3.31 6.54 -3.17
C ALA A 20 -2.23 6.96 -2.17
N THR A 21 -1.21 7.69 -2.62
CA THR A 21 -0.14 8.24 -1.77
C THR A 21 -0.68 9.21 -0.72
N ILE A 22 -1.55 10.14 -1.13
CA ILE A 22 -2.22 11.07 -0.20
C ILE A 22 -3.05 10.29 0.83
N GLY A 23 -3.74 9.23 0.40
CA GLY A 23 -4.49 8.34 1.30
C GLY A 23 -3.60 7.68 2.36
N VAL A 24 -2.42 7.19 1.96
CA VAL A 24 -1.43 6.62 2.90
C VAL A 24 -0.94 7.67 3.89
N GLN A 25 -0.62 8.88 3.43
CA GLN A 25 -0.16 9.95 4.32
C GLN A 25 -1.22 10.34 5.35
N ARG A 26 -2.46 10.63 4.89
CA ARG A 26 -3.58 10.96 5.78
C ARG A 26 -3.87 9.85 6.79
N PHE A 27 -3.75 8.59 6.37
CA PHE A 27 -3.90 7.47 7.29
C PHE A 27 -2.82 7.47 8.36
N ARG A 28 -1.55 7.66 7.98
CA ARG A 28 -0.42 7.67 8.92
C ARG A 28 -0.50 8.82 9.92
N ASP A 29 -0.99 9.99 9.51
CA ASP A 29 -1.15 11.15 10.38
C ASP A 29 -2.25 10.95 11.43
N ALA A 30 -3.31 10.21 11.08
CA ALA A 30 -4.46 9.96 11.96
C ALA A 30 -4.40 8.60 12.68
N ALA A 31 -3.39 7.76 12.42
CA ALA A 31 -3.34 6.40 12.94
C ALA A 31 -2.78 6.32 14.36
N ALA A 32 -3.48 5.59 15.22
CA ALA A 32 -2.93 5.05 16.45
C ALA A 32 -2.10 3.80 16.13
N ARG A 33 -1.17 3.47 17.03
CA ARG A 33 -0.33 2.27 16.96
C ARG A 33 -0.67 1.32 18.10
N ALA A 34 -0.58 0.03 17.85
CA ALA A 34 -0.69 -1.01 18.87
C ALA A 34 0.22 -2.19 18.53
N ASP A 35 0.63 -2.91 19.56
CA ASP A 35 1.29 -4.20 19.39
C ASP A 35 0.23 -5.29 19.12
N GLY A 36 0.57 -6.18 18.20
CA GLY A 36 -0.28 -7.29 17.80
C GLY A 36 0.51 -8.58 17.65
N VAL A 37 -0.22 -9.63 17.32
CA VAL A 37 0.32 -10.96 17.07
C VAL A 37 -0.33 -11.57 15.84
N VAL A 38 0.44 -12.33 15.07
CA VAL A 38 -0.12 -13.18 14.03
C VAL A 38 -0.84 -14.35 14.70
N GLU A 39 -2.17 -14.31 14.71
CA GLU A 39 -3.02 -15.34 15.32
C GLU A 39 -2.93 -16.66 14.52
N ARG A 40 -3.01 -16.55 13.19
CA ARG A 40 -2.92 -17.69 12.27
C ARG A 40 -2.58 -17.21 10.85
N LEU A 41 -2.31 -18.15 9.95
CA LEU A 41 -2.10 -17.87 8.52
C LEU A 41 -3.33 -18.34 7.74
N ASN A 42 -3.96 -17.46 6.96
CA ASN A 42 -5.16 -17.81 6.20
C ASN A 42 -4.82 -18.57 4.90
N ALA A 43 -3.68 -18.25 4.27
CA ALA A 43 -3.26 -18.87 3.00
C ALA A 43 -1.71 -18.92 2.86
N GLY A 44 -0.99 -19.00 3.99
CA GLY A 44 0.48 -18.95 4.04
C GLY A 44 1.03 -17.63 4.57
N GLY A 45 2.36 -17.50 4.60
CA GLY A 45 3.07 -16.41 5.29
C GLY A 45 2.87 -15.00 4.72
N SER A 46 2.14 -14.86 3.61
CA SER A 46 1.75 -13.57 3.01
C SER A 46 0.32 -13.14 3.34
N HIS A 47 -0.45 -14.02 3.98
CA HIS A 47 -1.85 -13.80 4.31
C HIS A 47 -2.12 -14.04 5.81
N PRO A 48 -1.41 -13.36 6.73
CA PRO A 48 -1.63 -13.54 8.16
C PRO A 48 -2.97 -12.94 8.62
N GLN A 49 -3.60 -13.61 9.57
CA GLN A 49 -4.65 -13.06 10.42
C GLN A 49 -3.97 -12.44 11.64
N ILE A 50 -4.18 -11.15 11.85
CA ILE A 50 -3.50 -10.39 12.90
C ILE A 50 -4.52 -10.03 13.98
N ARG A 51 -4.16 -10.30 15.23
CA ARG A 51 -4.92 -9.91 16.41
C ARG A 51 -4.15 -8.84 17.17
N PHE A 52 -4.82 -7.77 17.56
CA PHE A 52 -4.26 -6.71 18.40
C PHE A 52 -5.33 -6.15 19.34
N THR A 53 -4.89 -5.40 20.34
CA THR A 53 -5.80 -4.69 21.25
C THR A 53 -5.70 -3.19 20.99
N THR A 54 -6.84 -2.52 20.83
CA THR A 54 -6.90 -1.06 20.64
C THR A 54 -6.53 -0.34 21.93
N THR A 55 -6.28 0.96 21.83
CA THR A 55 -6.03 1.85 22.98
C THR A 55 -7.26 1.97 23.88
N ALA A 56 -8.46 1.70 23.36
CA ALA A 56 -9.70 1.63 24.12
C ALA A 56 -9.92 0.27 24.81
N GLY A 57 -9.05 -0.73 24.55
CA GLY A 57 -9.13 -2.07 25.12
C GLY A 57 -9.87 -3.09 24.24
N ASP A 58 -10.36 -2.70 23.07
CA ASP A 58 -11.07 -3.62 22.16
C ASP A 58 -10.11 -4.59 21.50
N VAL A 59 -10.45 -5.87 21.47
CA VAL A 59 -9.68 -6.87 20.73
C VAL A 59 -10.17 -6.92 19.29
N VAL A 60 -9.26 -6.70 18.35
CA VAL A 60 -9.56 -6.70 16.91
C VAL A 60 -8.73 -7.77 16.23
N SER A 61 -9.37 -8.57 15.38
CA SER A 61 -8.72 -9.54 14.50
C SER A 61 -9.06 -9.22 13.05
N TYR A 62 -8.06 -9.11 12.19
CA TYR A 62 -8.25 -8.76 10.78
C TYR A 62 -7.27 -9.51 9.86
N ALA A 63 -7.69 -9.72 8.61
CA ALA A 63 -6.83 -10.31 7.60
C ALA A 63 -5.93 -9.23 6.99
N GLN A 64 -4.61 -9.45 7.02
CA GLN A 64 -3.66 -8.54 6.43
C GLN A 64 -3.38 -8.92 4.98
N GLY A 65 -3.40 -7.90 4.10
CA GLY A 65 -2.97 -8.01 2.71
C GLY A 65 -1.78 -7.08 2.38
N GLY A 66 -1.52 -6.91 1.09
CA GLY A 66 -0.40 -6.10 0.59
C GLY A 66 0.84 -6.92 0.26
N LEU A 67 1.96 -6.25 0.00
CA LEU A 67 3.23 -6.91 -0.31
C LEU A 67 3.98 -7.26 0.97
N ILE A 68 3.51 -8.32 1.63
CA ILE A 68 4.09 -8.85 2.86
C ILE A 68 4.34 -10.36 2.73
N PHE A 69 5.38 -10.87 3.37
CA PHE A 69 5.81 -12.26 3.22
C PHE A 69 6.50 -12.76 4.49
N GLY A 70 6.54 -14.08 4.67
CA GLY A 70 7.40 -14.74 5.67
C GLY A 70 6.87 -14.80 7.10
N TYR A 71 5.61 -14.41 7.35
CA TYR A 71 5.02 -14.48 8.69
C TYR A 71 4.70 -15.90 9.13
N ARG A 72 4.76 -16.12 10.44
CA ARG A 72 4.37 -17.34 11.14
C ARG A 72 3.38 -17.02 12.26
N ALA A 73 2.56 -18.01 12.62
CA ALA A 73 1.68 -17.87 13.78
C ALA A 73 2.53 -17.64 15.05
N GLY A 74 2.12 -16.69 15.87
CA GLY A 74 2.83 -16.24 17.07
C GLY A 74 3.80 -15.08 16.86
N ASP A 75 4.08 -14.68 15.61
CA ASP A 75 4.97 -13.55 15.35
C ASP A 75 4.40 -12.25 15.94
N ARG A 76 5.25 -11.50 16.64
CA ARG A 76 4.90 -10.16 17.14
C ARG A 76 4.98 -9.15 16.01
N VAL A 77 3.98 -8.29 15.91
CA VAL A 77 3.86 -7.30 14.86
C VAL A 77 3.39 -5.97 15.42
N ARG A 78 3.63 -4.89 14.68
CA ARG A 78 3.04 -3.58 14.97
C ARG A 78 1.92 -3.28 14.01
N VAL A 79 0.81 -2.79 14.53
CA VAL A 79 -0.40 -2.46 13.79
C VAL A 79 -0.66 -0.96 13.90
N MET A 80 -1.02 -0.36 12.78
CA MET A 80 -1.61 0.97 12.70
C MET A 80 -3.10 0.83 12.41
N TYR A 81 -3.91 1.66 13.06
CA TYR A 81 -5.35 1.71 12.82
C TYR A 81 -5.88 3.10 13.14
N ARG A 82 -7.04 3.45 12.59
CA ARG A 82 -7.76 4.65 13.00
C ARG A 82 -8.67 4.36 14.20
N PRO A 83 -8.60 5.12 15.30
CA PRO A 83 -9.43 4.89 16.48
C PRO A 83 -10.94 4.91 16.20
N ASP A 84 -11.40 5.68 15.21
CA ASP A 84 -12.83 5.76 14.85
C ASP A 84 -13.35 4.50 14.15
N ARG A 85 -12.47 3.74 13.48
CA ARG A 85 -12.83 2.52 12.75
C ARG A 85 -11.69 1.50 12.76
N PRO A 86 -11.36 0.90 13.92
CA PRO A 86 -10.16 0.08 14.08
C PRO A 86 -10.19 -1.15 13.17
N GLN A 87 -11.30 -1.88 13.12
CA GLN A 87 -11.41 -3.11 12.32
C GLN A 87 -11.30 -2.87 10.82
N ALA A 88 -11.89 -1.78 10.31
CA ALA A 88 -11.92 -1.50 8.87
C ALA A 88 -10.60 -0.89 8.34
N THR A 89 -9.77 -0.33 9.23
CA THR A 89 -8.59 0.45 8.85
C THR A 89 -7.27 -0.14 9.35
N ALA A 90 -7.32 -1.19 10.19
CA ALA A 90 -6.14 -1.85 10.70
C ALA A 90 -5.24 -2.36 9.57
N ARG A 91 -3.95 -2.05 9.67
CA ARG A 91 -2.89 -2.46 8.74
C ARG A 91 -1.58 -2.60 9.50
N LEU A 92 -0.72 -3.49 9.05
CA LEU A 92 0.64 -3.58 9.56
C LEU A 92 1.38 -2.26 9.38
N ASP A 93 2.18 -1.90 10.38
CA ASP A 93 3.19 -0.84 10.31
C ASP A 93 4.40 -1.32 9.49
N GLN A 94 4.15 -1.66 8.24
CA GLN A 94 5.14 -2.20 7.31
C GLN A 94 5.02 -1.49 5.97
N PHE A 95 6.17 -1.20 5.36
CA PHE A 95 6.22 -0.46 4.11
C PHE A 95 5.39 -1.14 3.00
N GLY A 96 5.55 -2.46 2.83
CA GLY A 96 4.82 -3.23 1.81
C GLY A 96 3.30 -3.31 2.03
N ALA A 97 2.83 -3.18 3.28
CA ALA A 97 1.40 -3.12 3.59
C ALA A 97 0.78 -1.76 3.21
N MET A 98 1.57 -0.69 3.20
CA MET A 98 1.10 0.67 2.92
C MET A 98 1.32 1.10 1.46
N TRP A 99 2.49 0.79 0.92
CA TRP A 99 3.00 1.42 -0.32
C TRP A 99 2.91 0.54 -1.56
N ALA A 100 2.51 -0.74 -1.43
CA ALA A 100 2.36 -1.65 -2.55
C ALA A 100 1.50 -1.07 -3.69
N MET A 101 0.32 -0.56 -3.37
CA MET A 101 -0.61 -0.04 -4.37
C MET A 101 -0.12 1.28 -5.00
N PRO A 102 0.30 2.32 -4.23
CA PRO A 102 0.91 3.51 -4.82
C PRO A 102 2.09 3.21 -5.75
N LEU A 103 2.99 2.30 -5.36
CA LEU A 103 4.16 1.94 -6.16
C LEU A 103 3.78 1.22 -7.44
N LEU A 104 2.83 0.28 -7.39
CA LEU A 104 2.34 -0.42 -8.58
C LEU A 104 1.72 0.56 -9.58
N LEU A 105 0.84 1.44 -9.11
CA LEU A 105 0.20 2.46 -9.94
C LEU A 105 1.22 3.44 -10.54
N GLY A 106 2.19 3.87 -9.72
CA GLY A 106 3.26 4.77 -10.16
C GLY A 106 4.14 4.14 -11.24
N LEU A 107 4.55 2.88 -11.06
CA LEU A 107 5.36 2.15 -12.02
C LEU A 107 4.64 1.94 -13.35
N LEU A 108 3.38 1.49 -13.30
CA LEU A 108 2.55 1.29 -14.49
C LEU A 108 2.26 2.61 -15.22
N GLY A 109 2.00 3.68 -14.47
CA GLY A 109 1.77 5.02 -15.02
C GLY A 109 3.03 5.65 -15.64
N ALA A 110 4.21 5.39 -15.05
CA ALA A 110 5.49 5.95 -15.51
C ALA A 110 6.09 5.24 -16.73
N GLY A 111 5.69 3.99 -17.01
CA GLY A 111 6.24 3.21 -18.13
C GLY A 111 6.10 3.89 -19.50
N PHE A 112 5.05 4.69 -19.71
CA PHE A 112 4.80 5.40 -20.98
C PHE A 112 5.50 6.77 -21.11
N PRO A 113 5.49 7.67 -20.11
CA PRO A 113 6.17 8.96 -20.22
C PRO A 113 7.70 8.87 -20.16
N ILE A 114 8.30 7.89 -19.48
CA ILE A 114 9.77 7.73 -19.45
C ILE A 114 10.31 7.39 -20.84
N GLY A 115 9.66 6.48 -21.56
CA GLY A 115 10.02 6.17 -22.94
C GLY A 115 9.89 7.38 -23.87
N GLY A 116 8.84 8.17 -23.71
CA GLY A 116 8.65 9.41 -24.47
C GLY A 116 9.68 10.49 -24.15
N MET A 117 10.02 10.67 -22.87
CA MET A 117 11.03 11.65 -22.42
C MET A 117 12.44 11.25 -22.88
N LEU A 118 12.82 9.98 -22.76
CA LEU A 118 14.12 9.49 -23.24
C LEU A 118 14.24 9.59 -24.76
N HIS A 119 13.16 9.32 -25.50
CA HIS A 119 13.14 9.52 -26.95
C HIS A 119 13.26 10.99 -27.33
N PHE A 120 12.52 11.89 -26.66
CA PHE A 120 12.58 13.33 -26.89
C PHE A 120 13.96 13.94 -26.56
N LEU A 121 14.61 13.49 -25.49
CA LEU A 121 15.98 13.92 -25.16
C LEU A 121 17.00 13.36 -26.16
N ALA A 122 16.83 12.12 -26.63
CA ALA A 122 17.69 11.51 -27.63
C ALA A 122 17.54 12.12 -29.04
N THR A 123 16.36 12.64 -29.38
CA THR A 123 16.13 13.38 -30.65
C THR A 123 16.60 14.83 -30.59
N ARG A 124 16.72 15.42 -29.40
CA ARG A 124 17.30 16.76 -29.20
C ARG A 124 18.83 16.81 -29.19
N ALA A 125 19.47 15.65 -28.99
CA ALA A 125 20.93 15.50 -28.98
C ALA A 125 21.52 15.06 -30.33
N ARG A 126 20.68 14.98 -31.38
CA ARG A 126 21.05 14.76 -32.78
C ARG A 126 20.75 16.00 -33.59
#